data_AF-A0A0A6UQQ2-F1
#
_entry.id   AF-A0A0A6UQQ2-F1
#
_cell.length_a   1.000
_cell.length_b   1.000
_cell.length_c   1.000
_cell.angle_alpha   90.00
_cell.angle_beta   90.00
_cell.angle_gamma   90.00
#
_symmetry.space_group_name_H-M   'P 1'
#
loop_
_entity.id
_entity.type
_entity.pdbx_description
1 polymer ?
#
loop_
_entity_poly.entity_id
_entity_poly.type
_entity_poly.pdbx_seq_one_letter_code
_entity_poly.pdbx_strand_id
1 'polypeptide(L)'
;MAIAHMAVLSAALSALLILPCAATILLSGDPSGLRRLLTRKGRQQLRADNRERADTRHLAPRARRRVHRGPPSREERTWRRVDRSLRTWDPAPRLASLRTPPIEQLAYHLRRLDRQRRNGLATHSEVWLAAVMRGYDTRLQMACRCLDIPERLESLQGAERDLERQRVEALLEAAGLTLRC
;
A
#
# COMPACT_ATOMS: atom_id res chain seq x y z
N MET A 1 33.01 -13.72 26.33
CA MET A 1 32.24 -12.50 26.03
C MET A 1 31.18 -12.71 24.94
N ALA A 2 31.49 -13.30 23.76
CA ALA A 2 30.53 -13.47 22.65
C ALA A 2 29.29 -14.35 22.96
N ILE A 3 29.44 -15.39 23.80
CA ILE A 3 28.34 -16.33 24.13
C ILE A 3 27.25 -15.65 24.98
N ALA A 4 27.63 -14.73 25.86
CA ALA A 4 26.68 -13.99 26.69
C ALA A 4 25.79 -13.05 25.85
N HIS A 5 26.38 -12.41 24.83
CA HIS A 5 25.63 -11.54 23.92
C HIS A 5 24.62 -12.32 23.06
N MET A 6 24.98 -13.52 22.61
CA MET A 6 24.06 -14.38 21.84
C MET A 6 22.86 -14.84 22.69
N ALA A 7 23.07 -15.17 23.96
CA ALA A 7 21.98 -15.55 24.88
C ALA A 7 21.02 -14.38 25.17
N VAL A 8 21.56 -13.17 25.35
CA VAL A 8 20.76 -11.96 25.59
C VAL A 8 19.97 -11.56 24.34
N LEU A 9 20.57 -11.66 23.16
CA LEU A 9 19.89 -11.41 21.88
C LEU A 9 18.79 -12.44 21.61
N SER A 10 19.04 -13.72 21.91
CA SER A 10 18.04 -14.77 21.82
C SER A 10 16.84 -14.49 22.75
N ALA A 11 17.09 -14.15 24.01
CA ALA A 11 16.03 -13.83 24.97
C ALA A 11 15.22 -12.60 24.55
N ALA A 12 15.89 -11.55 24.03
CA ALA A 12 15.23 -10.34 23.54
C ALA A 12 14.37 -10.60 22.29
N LEU A 13 14.86 -11.41 21.35
CA LEU A 13 14.11 -11.80 20.15
C LEU A 13 12.91 -12.68 20.50
N SER A 14 13.05 -13.61 21.45
CA SER A 14 11.93 -14.42 21.93
C SER A 14 10.85 -13.58 22.61
N ALA A 15 11.22 -12.57 23.40
CA ALA A 15 10.25 -11.65 24.02
C ALA A 15 9.50 -10.80 22.97
N LEU A 16 10.20 -10.35 21.93
CA LEU A 16 9.61 -9.59 20.81
C LEU A 16 8.65 -10.44 19.95
N LEU A 17 8.86 -11.75 19.87
CA LEU A 17 7.99 -12.67 19.13
C LEU A 17 6.70 -13.04 19.89
N ILE A 18 6.72 -12.99 21.23
CA ILE A 18 5.56 -13.30 22.07
C ILE A 18 4.56 -12.13 22.12
N LEU A 19 5.04 -10.89 21.99
CA LEU A 19 4.22 -9.67 21.99
C LEU A 19 3.14 -9.62 20.87
N PRO A 20 3.44 -9.92 19.59
CA PRO A 20 2.44 -9.94 18.53
C PRO A 20 1.46 -11.11 18.65
N CYS A 21 1.88 -12.24 19.23
CA CYS A 21 0.99 -13.37 19.51
C CYS A 21 -0.04 -13.04 20.60
N ALA A 22 0.34 -12.31 21.65
CA ALA A 22 -0.62 -11.84 22.65
C ALA A 22 -1.56 -10.75 22.09
N ALA A 23 -1.04 -9.83 21.27
CA ALA A 23 -1.82 -8.76 20.65
C ALA A 23 -2.88 -9.30 19.66
N THR A 24 -2.55 -10.34 18.88
CA THR A 24 -3.51 -11.00 17.98
C THR A 24 -4.64 -11.70 18.73
N ILE A 25 -4.38 -12.26 19.92
CA ILE A 25 -5.42 -12.89 20.77
C ILE A 25 -6.33 -11.82 21.40
N LEU A 26 -5.79 -10.68 21.80
CA LEU A 26 -6.56 -9.58 22.40
C LEU A 26 -7.40 -8.81 21.38
N LEU A 27 -6.91 -8.60 20.15
CA LEU A 27 -7.66 -7.92 19.08
C LEU A 27 -8.72 -8.80 18.40
N SER A 28 -8.57 -10.14 18.44
CA SER A 28 -9.54 -11.05 17.80
C SER A 28 -10.73 -11.42 18.68
N GLY A 29 -10.74 -11.01 19.96
CA GLY A 29 -11.95 -10.91 20.78
C GLY A 29 -12.75 -12.20 21.01
N ASP A 30 -12.21 -13.39 20.76
CA ASP A 30 -12.88 -14.65 21.13
C ASP A 30 -11.91 -15.82 21.40
N PRO A 31 -11.43 -15.99 22.65
CA PRO A 31 -10.62 -17.15 23.05
C PRO A 31 -11.42 -18.47 23.05
N SER A 32 -12.74 -18.43 22.87
CA SER A 32 -13.61 -19.62 22.85
C SER A 32 -13.47 -20.44 21.55
N GLY A 33 -13.18 -19.77 20.44
CA GLY A 33 -13.09 -20.41 19.12
C GLY A 33 -11.92 -21.39 19.01
N LEU A 34 -10.77 -21.04 19.58
CA LEU A 34 -9.57 -21.89 19.56
C LEU A 34 -9.72 -23.15 20.43
N ARG A 35 -10.35 -23.05 21.61
CA ARG A 35 -10.67 -24.23 22.44
C ARG A 35 -11.67 -25.18 21.78
N ARG A 36 -12.64 -24.66 21.00
CA ARG A 36 -13.61 -25.49 20.26
C ARG A 36 -12.97 -26.22 19.06
N LEU A 37 -11.94 -25.65 18.43
CA LEU A 37 -11.26 -26.30 17.29
C LEU A 37 -10.32 -27.45 17.68
N LEU A 38 -9.80 -27.40 18.92
CA LEU A 38 -8.82 -28.36 19.44
C LEU A 38 -9.46 -29.59 20.12
N THR A 39 -10.75 -29.53 20.47
CA THR A 39 -11.46 -30.67 21.07
C THR A 39 -12.20 -31.50 20.02
N ARG A 40 -12.13 -32.83 20.11
CA ARG A 40 -12.80 -33.77 19.19
C ARG A 40 -14.32 -33.53 19.11
N LYS A 41 -14.92 -33.09 20.21
CA LYS A 41 -16.35 -32.75 20.34
C LYS A 41 -16.70 -31.43 19.63
N GLY A 42 -15.83 -30.42 19.70
CA GLY A 42 -16.06 -29.15 19.02
C GLY A 42 -15.95 -29.24 17.49
N ARG A 43 -15.11 -30.15 16.95
CA ARG A 43 -15.10 -30.47 15.51
C ARG A 43 -16.40 -31.12 15.02
N GLN A 44 -17.07 -31.93 15.86
CA GLN A 44 -18.37 -32.52 15.51
C GLN A 44 -19.49 -31.46 15.53
N GLN A 45 -19.48 -30.55 16.50
CA GLN A 45 -20.43 -29.45 16.55
C GLN A 45 -20.28 -28.48 15.37
N LEU A 46 -19.06 -28.13 14.99
CA LEU A 46 -18.82 -27.33 13.77
C LEU A 46 -19.31 -28.01 12.50
N ARG A 47 -19.24 -29.35 12.42
CA ARG A 47 -19.77 -30.12 11.28
C ARG A 47 -21.30 -30.20 11.29
N ALA A 48 -21.93 -30.24 12.46
CA ALA A 48 -23.38 -30.18 12.60
C ALA A 48 -23.92 -28.80 12.20
N ASP A 49 -23.34 -27.73 12.74
CA ASP A 49 -23.70 -26.34 12.41
C ASP A 49 -23.48 -26.04 10.91
N ASN A 50 -22.40 -26.55 10.31
CA ASN A 50 -22.19 -26.37 8.86
C ASN A 50 -23.17 -27.18 8.01
N ARG A 51 -23.63 -28.35 8.48
CA ARG A 51 -24.68 -29.13 7.79
C ARG A 51 -26.02 -28.41 7.84
N GLU A 52 -26.40 -27.88 9.00
CA GLU A 52 -27.63 -27.10 9.17
C GLU A 52 -27.60 -25.78 8.37
N ARG A 53 -26.42 -25.13 8.30
CA ARG A 53 -26.17 -23.98 7.40
C ARG A 53 -26.12 -24.34 5.92
N ALA A 54 -25.82 -25.59 5.55
CA ALA A 54 -25.83 -26.06 4.17
C ALA A 54 -27.26 -26.39 3.71
N ASP A 55 -28.08 -27.00 4.56
CA ASP A 55 -29.49 -27.27 4.26
C ASP A 55 -30.30 -25.98 4.10
N THR A 56 -30.03 -24.97 4.93
CA THR A 56 -30.64 -23.64 4.77
C THR A 56 -30.16 -22.88 3.51
N ARG A 57 -29.06 -23.30 2.87
CA ARG A 57 -28.58 -22.72 1.60
C ARG A 57 -29.21 -23.38 0.38
N HIS A 58 -29.67 -24.62 0.48
CA HIS A 58 -30.29 -25.33 -0.64
C HIS A 58 -31.77 -25.01 -0.85
N LEU A 59 -32.43 -24.34 0.12
CA LEU A 59 -33.82 -23.88 0.00
C LEU A 59 -33.97 -22.35 -0.18
N ALA A 60 -32.90 -21.63 -0.52
CA ALA A 60 -32.97 -20.20 -0.83
C ALA A 60 -32.68 -19.93 -2.31
N PRO A 61 -33.70 -19.95 -3.20
CA PRO A 61 -33.50 -19.52 -4.57
C PRO A 61 -33.18 -18.02 -4.60
N ARG A 62 -31.93 -17.66 -4.95
CA ARG A 62 -31.52 -16.43 -5.67
C ARG A 62 -32.14 -15.08 -5.25
N ALA A 63 -32.61 -14.91 -4.02
CA ALA A 63 -33.37 -13.72 -3.59
C ALA A 63 -32.58 -12.80 -2.63
N ARG A 64 -31.25 -12.86 -2.60
CA ARG A 64 -30.43 -11.91 -1.82
C ARG A 64 -29.48 -11.13 -2.72
N ARG A 65 -29.71 -9.81 -2.74
CA ARG A 65 -29.00 -8.72 -3.44
C ARG A 65 -29.53 -8.28 -4.82
N ARG A 66 -30.84 -8.26 -5.00
CA ARG A 66 -31.45 -7.04 -5.53
C ARG A 66 -31.82 -6.17 -4.34
N VAL A 67 -30.85 -5.44 -3.79
CA VAL A 67 -31.21 -4.19 -3.12
C VAL A 67 -31.95 -3.42 -4.20
N HIS A 68 -33.25 -3.13 -4.00
CA HIS A 68 -33.97 -2.14 -4.78
C HIS A 68 -33.28 -0.80 -4.54
N ARG A 69 -32.11 -0.60 -5.16
CA ARG A 69 -31.64 0.73 -5.50
C ARG A 69 -32.68 1.18 -6.51
N GLY A 70 -33.49 2.16 -6.13
CA GLY A 70 -34.34 2.88 -7.08
C GLY A 70 -33.51 3.34 -8.30
N PRO A 71 -34.16 3.84 -9.36
CA PRO A 71 -33.43 4.37 -10.50
C PRO A 71 -32.33 5.32 -10.00
N PRO A 72 -31.07 5.13 -10.42
CA PRO A 72 -29.95 5.92 -9.92
C PRO A 72 -30.31 7.40 -10.05
N SER A 73 -30.00 8.17 -9.00
CA SER A 73 -30.25 9.61 -9.01
C SER A 73 -29.57 10.22 -10.24
N ARG A 74 -30.06 11.39 -10.67
CA ARG A 74 -29.43 12.10 -11.80
C ARG A 74 -27.92 12.27 -11.58
N GLU A 75 -27.53 12.57 -10.33
CA GLU A 75 -26.15 12.71 -9.90
C GLU A 75 -25.35 11.40 -9.99
N GLU A 76 -25.92 10.28 -9.55
CA GLU A 76 -25.24 8.98 -9.64
C GLU A 76 -25.03 8.56 -11.11
N ARG A 77 -25.97 8.91 -11.99
CA ARG A 77 -25.81 8.73 -13.45
C ARG A 77 -24.71 9.62 -14.03
N THR A 78 -24.60 10.87 -13.59
CA THR A 78 -23.52 11.76 -14.03
C THR A 78 -22.17 11.25 -13.54
N TRP A 79 -22.03 10.84 -12.28
CA TRP A 79 -20.77 10.29 -11.77
C TRP A 79 -20.37 9.00 -12.48
N ARG A 80 -21.32 8.10 -12.77
CA ARG A 80 -21.02 6.89 -13.56
C ARG A 80 -20.63 7.21 -15.00
N ARG A 81 -21.20 8.26 -15.60
CA ARG A 81 -20.81 8.72 -16.94
C ARG A 81 -19.39 9.28 -16.92
N VAL A 82 -19.06 10.08 -15.90
CA VAL A 82 -17.71 10.60 -15.68
C VAL A 82 -16.72 9.45 -15.46
N ASP A 83 -17.01 8.51 -14.54
CA ASP A 83 -16.14 7.35 -14.28
C ASP A 83 -15.91 6.52 -15.55
N ARG A 84 -16.97 6.28 -16.34
CA ARG A 84 -16.85 5.60 -17.63
C ARG A 84 -15.99 6.39 -18.61
N SER A 85 -16.18 7.70 -18.69
CA SER A 85 -15.38 8.57 -19.57
C SER A 85 -13.91 8.58 -19.17
N LEU A 86 -13.61 8.57 -17.86
CA LEU A 86 -12.25 8.53 -17.31
C LEU A 86 -11.59 7.17 -17.55
N ARG A 87 -12.34 6.05 -17.51
CA ARG A 87 -11.83 4.72 -17.85
C ARG A 87 -11.44 4.58 -19.31
N THR A 88 -12.18 5.24 -20.21
CA THR A 88 -11.87 5.28 -21.65
C THR A 88 -10.89 6.38 -22.01
N TRP A 89 -10.63 7.31 -21.09
CA TRP A 89 -9.71 8.41 -21.31
C TRP A 89 -8.28 7.89 -21.21
N ASP A 90 -7.58 7.85 -22.33
CA ASP A 90 -6.15 7.67 -22.34
C ASP A 90 -5.44 9.04 -22.30
N PRO A 91 -4.82 9.41 -21.16
CA PRO A 91 -4.06 10.65 -21.09
C PRO A 91 -2.69 10.52 -21.78
N ALA A 92 -2.20 9.30 -22.09
CA ALA A 92 -0.86 9.06 -22.60
C ALA A 92 -0.49 9.89 -23.84
N PRO A 93 -1.30 9.98 -24.91
CA PRO A 93 -0.96 10.79 -26.09
C PRO A 93 -0.89 12.28 -25.78
N ARG A 94 -1.74 12.81 -24.88
CA ARG A 94 -1.68 14.21 -24.46
C ARG A 94 -0.48 14.48 -23.56
N LEU A 95 -0.18 13.56 -22.66
CA LEU A 95 0.99 13.64 -21.79
C LEU A 95 2.29 13.53 -22.60
N ALA A 96 2.32 12.71 -23.65
CA ALA A 96 3.45 12.60 -24.57
C ALA A 96 3.68 13.90 -25.37
N SER A 97 2.62 14.66 -25.65
CA SER A 97 2.73 15.97 -26.32
C SER A 97 3.15 17.11 -25.39
N LEU A 98 3.08 16.90 -24.07
CA LEU A 98 3.56 17.88 -23.10
C LEU A 98 5.08 17.82 -23.04
N ARG A 99 5.73 18.95 -23.32
CA ARG A 99 7.17 19.12 -23.15
C ARG A 99 7.57 18.70 -21.74
N THR A 100 8.75 18.05 -21.63
CA THR A 100 9.37 17.80 -20.33
C THR A 100 9.42 19.12 -19.56
N PRO A 101 8.90 19.17 -18.32
CA PRO A 101 8.91 20.38 -17.52
C PRO A 101 10.34 20.87 -17.35
N PRO A 102 10.54 22.20 -17.22
CA PRO A 102 11.86 22.76 -16.96
C PRO A 102 12.42 22.21 -15.64
N ILE A 103 13.75 22.15 -15.56
CA ILE A 103 14.47 21.48 -14.46
C ILE A 103 14.18 22.14 -13.10
N GLU A 104 13.92 23.45 -13.09
CA GLU A 104 13.57 24.23 -11.90
C GLU A 104 12.20 23.81 -11.34
N GLN A 105 11.25 23.51 -12.23
CA GLN A 105 9.94 23.02 -11.84
C GLN A 105 10.03 21.60 -11.27
N LEU A 106 10.88 20.75 -11.85
CA LEU A 106 11.19 19.44 -11.29
C LEU A 106 11.83 19.56 -9.90
N ALA A 107 12.80 20.45 -9.72
CA ALA A 107 13.43 20.72 -8.43
C ALA A 107 12.42 21.20 -7.38
N TYR A 108 11.50 22.08 -7.76
CA TYR A 108 10.39 22.51 -6.89
C TYR A 108 9.50 21.34 -6.48
N HIS A 109 9.09 20.50 -7.43
CA HIS A 109 8.23 19.35 -7.15
C HIS A 109 8.92 18.31 -6.27
N LEU A 110 10.21 18.04 -6.50
CA LEU A 110 11.02 17.14 -5.67
C LEU A 110 11.10 17.65 -4.23
N ARG A 111 11.44 18.92 -4.01
CA ARG A 111 11.46 19.53 -2.66
C ARG A 111 10.10 19.44 -1.98
N ARG A 112 9.01 19.71 -2.71
CA ARG A 112 7.64 19.61 -2.17
C ARG A 112 7.30 18.17 -1.75
N LEU A 113 7.60 17.19 -2.59
CA LEU A 113 7.32 15.78 -2.34
C LEU A 113 8.22 15.22 -1.22
N ASP A 114 9.48 15.67 -1.14
CA ASP A 114 10.38 15.30 -0.03
C ASP A 114 9.83 15.81 1.31
N ARG A 115 9.34 17.05 1.37
CA ARG A 115 8.62 17.55 2.55
C ARG A 115 7.40 16.69 2.88
N GLN A 116 6.58 16.35 1.88
CA GLN A 116 5.41 15.49 2.09
C GLN A 116 5.80 14.09 2.62
N ARG A 117 6.86 13.49 2.08
CA ARG A 117 7.40 12.20 2.51
C ARG A 117 7.89 12.25 3.97
N ARG A 118 8.52 13.34 4.38
CA ARG A 118 9.05 13.53 5.75
C ARG A 118 8.01 13.98 6.76
N ASN A 119 6.96 14.67 6.30
CA ASN A 119 5.90 15.15 7.17
C ASN A 119 5.04 13.99 7.69
N GLY A 120 4.71 14.03 8.98
CA GLY A 120 3.96 12.97 9.69
C GLY A 120 2.55 12.68 9.18
N LEU A 121 2.04 13.40 8.17
CA LEU A 121 0.79 13.02 7.47
C LEU A 121 0.95 11.67 6.73
N ALA A 122 2.17 11.34 6.32
CA ALA A 122 2.53 10.03 5.78
C ALA A 122 2.29 8.90 6.78
N THR A 123 2.41 9.19 8.07
CA THR A 123 2.26 8.24 9.17
C THR A 123 0.82 7.77 9.32
N HIS A 124 -0.15 8.52 8.80
CA HIS A 124 -1.58 8.20 8.92
C HIS A 124 -2.14 7.38 7.76
N SER A 125 -1.41 7.24 6.63
CA SER A 125 -1.90 6.48 5.47
C SER A 125 -0.76 5.92 4.62
N GLU A 126 -0.60 4.59 4.65
CA GLU A 126 0.33 3.86 3.78
C GLU A 126 0.04 4.08 2.29
N VAL A 127 -1.25 4.17 1.92
CA VAL A 127 -1.67 4.40 0.53
C VAL A 127 -1.20 5.77 0.04
N TRP A 128 -1.32 6.79 0.90
CA TRP A 128 -0.84 8.13 0.58
C TRP A 128 0.68 8.17 0.48
N LEU A 129 1.40 7.55 1.43
CA LEU A 129 2.86 7.47 1.38
C LEU A 129 3.30 6.76 0.09
N ALA A 130 2.68 5.64 -0.27
CA ALA A 130 2.97 4.94 -1.53
C ALA A 130 2.71 5.82 -2.77
N ALA A 131 1.66 6.64 -2.75
CA ALA A 131 1.39 7.59 -3.83
C ALA A 131 2.45 8.70 -3.92
N VAL A 132 2.87 9.25 -2.77
CA VAL A 132 3.96 10.25 -2.69
C VAL A 132 5.27 9.65 -3.19
N MET A 133 5.63 8.45 -2.76
CA MET A 133 6.85 7.77 -3.18
C MET A 133 6.86 7.49 -4.69
N ARG A 134 5.74 7.01 -5.26
CA ARG A 134 5.61 6.85 -6.72
C ARG A 134 5.79 8.18 -7.45
N GLY A 135 5.12 9.24 -6.97
CA GLY A 135 5.26 10.58 -7.55
C GLY A 135 6.67 11.14 -7.42
N TYR A 136 7.39 10.82 -6.35
CA TYR A 136 8.77 11.22 -6.14
C TYR A 136 9.71 10.52 -7.13
N ASP A 137 9.60 9.19 -7.24
CA ASP A 137 10.42 8.38 -8.15
C ASP A 137 10.21 8.83 -9.60
N THR A 138 8.97 9.06 -10.05
CA THR A 138 8.70 9.60 -11.39
C THR A 138 9.42 10.93 -11.65
N ARG A 139 9.49 11.83 -10.65
CA ARG A 139 10.14 13.14 -10.80
C ARG A 139 11.66 13.02 -10.81
N LEU A 140 12.23 12.08 -10.05
CA LEU A 140 13.65 11.75 -10.12
C LEU A 140 14.02 11.27 -11.53
N GLN A 141 13.24 10.34 -12.09
CA GLN A 141 13.49 9.85 -13.45
C GLN A 141 13.45 10.96 -14.49
N MET A 142 12.48 11.89 -14.38
CA MET A 142 12.40 13.04 -15.28
C MET A 142 13.62 13.95 -15.14
N ALA A 143 14.07 14.23 -13.92
CA ALA A 143 15.26 15.05 -13.67
C ALA A 143 16.54 14.39 -14.19
N CYS A 144 16.68 13.07 -14.00
CA CYS A 144 17.78 12.30 -14.56
C CYS A 144 17.82 12.37 -16.08
N ARG A 145 16.67 12.24 -16.76
CA ARG A 145 16.59 12.38 -18.23
C ARG A 145 16.97 13.77 -18.71
N CYS A 146 16.61 14.82 -17.97
CA CYS A 146 16.99 16.19 -18.31
C CYS A 146 18.51 16.43 -18.21
N LEU A 147 19.19 15.70 -17.33
CA LEU A 147 20.63 15.84 -17.06
C LEU A 147 21.47 14.69 -17.63
N ASP A 148 20.85 13.79 -18.40
CA ASP A 148 21.47 12.59 -18.97
C ASP A 148 22.17 11.69 -17.93
N ILE A 149 21.56 11.53 -16.76
CA ILE A 149 22.06 10.69 -15.67
C ILE A 149 21.43 9.29 -15.78
N PRO A 150 22.23 8.20 -15.80
CA PRO A 150 21.68 6.84 -15.85
C PRO A 150 21.02 6.45 -14.52
N GLU A 151 19.81 5.90 -14.59
CA GLU A 151 18.98 5.49 -13.45
C GLU A 151 18.31 4.12 -13.69
N ARG A 152 18.00 3.39 -12.60
CA ARG A 152 17.37 2.06 -12.62
C ARG A 152 16.19 1.93 -11.64
N LEU A 153 15.50 3.02 -11.34
CA LEU A 153 14.43 3.07 -10.34
C LEU A 153 13.23 2.17 -10.69
N GLU A 154 12.91 2.06 -11.98
CA GLU A 154 11.76 1.27 -12.44
C GLU A 154 11.99 -0.25 -12.32
N SER A 155 13.22 -0.71 -12.57
CA SER A 155 13.55 -2.13 -12.57
C SER A 155 13.77 -2.73 -11.18
N LEU A 156 14.24 -1.92 -10.22
CA LEU A 156 14.52 -2.34 -8.85
C LEU A 156 13.26 -2.34 -7.99
N GLN A 157 13.23 -3.09 -6.88
CA GLN A 157 12.10 -3.11 -5.93
C GLN A 157 12.58 -3.09 -4.48
N GLY A 158 11.67 -2.73 -3.55
CA GLY A 158 11.94 -2.72 -2.12
C GLY A 158 13.21 -1.93 -1.76
N ALA A 159 14.06 -2.54 -0.94
CA ALA A 159 15.29 -1.91 -0.44
C ALA A 159 16.29 -1.52 -1.55
N GLU A 160 16.35 -2.28 -2.65
CA GLU A 160 17.25 -1.96 -3.77
C GLU A 160 16.81 -0.66 -4.47
N ARG A 161 15.50 -0.47 -4.63
CA ARG A 161 14.95 0.79 -5.15
C ARG A 161 15.25 1.96 -4.21
N ASP A 162 15.22 1.72 -2.90
CA ASP A 162 15.54 2.74 -1.91
C ASP A 162 17.02 3.16 -1.96
N LEU A 163 17.94 2.20 -2.15
CA LEU A 163 19.36 2.48 -2.35
C LEU A 163 19.64 3.23 -3.66
N GLU A 164 19.03 2.80 -4.76
CA GLU A 164 19.15 3.50 -6.04
C GLU A 164 18.60 4.92 -5.95
N ARG A 165 17.51 5.13 -5.20
CA ARG A 165 16.98 6.48 -4.93
C ARG A 165 18.01 7.37 -4.24
N GLN A 166 18.68 6.87 -3.20
CA GLN A 166 19.72 7.62 -2.51
C GLN A 166 20.90 7.95 -3.44
N ARG A 167 21.31 7.00 -4.27
CA ARG A 167 22.37 7.21 -5.28
C ARG A 167 21.97 8.31 -6.28
N VAL A 168 20.75 8.24 -6.81
CA VAL A 168 20.23 9.21 -7.77
C VAL A 168 20.08 10.59 -7.13
N GLU A 169 19.56 10.67 -5.90
CA GLU A 169 19.48 11.93 -5.14
C GLU A 169 20.87 12.58 -5.03
N ALA A 170 21.89 11.82 -4.65
CA ALA A 170 23.26 12.33 -4.54
C ALA A 170 23.84 12.80 -5.88
N LEU A 171 23.54 12.11 -7.00
CA LEU A 171 24.00 12.53 -8.32
C LEU A 171 23.31 13.81 -8.80
N LEU A 172 22.01 13.96 -8.53
CA LEU A 172 21.27 15.17 -8.85
C LEU A 172 21.79 16.35 -8.02
N GLU A 173 22.09 16.14 -6.74
CA GLU A 173 22.72 17.15 -5.89
C GLU A 173 24.12 17.53 -6.40
N ALA A 174 24.94 16.55 -6.82
CA ALA A 174 26.24 16.81 -7.43
C ALA A 174 26.15 17.57 -8.76
N ALA A 175 25.06 17.39 -9.52
CA ALA A 175 24.75 18.15 -10.72
C ALA A 175 24.15 19.55 -10.43
N GLY A 176 23.96 19.91 -9.17
CA GLY A 176 23.50 21.23 -8.73
C GLY A 176 22.01 21.34 -8.38
N LEU A 177 21.23 20.24 -8.42
CA LEU A 177 19.85 20.25 -7.91
C LEU A 177 19.81 20.06 -6.40
N THR A 178 19.48 21.11 -5.66
CA THR A 178 19.22 21.01 -4.22
C THR A 178 17.87 20.35 -3.96
N LEU A 179 17.88 19.09 -3.51
CA LEU A 179 16.66 18.33 -3.22
C LEU A 179 16.18 18.48 -1.77
N ARG A 180 17.13 18.73 -0.86
CA ARG A 180 16.88 18.87 0.58
C ARG A 180 16.97 20.34 0.95
N CYS A 181 15.94 20.85 1.61
CA CYS A 181 15.86 22.20 2.15
C CYS A 181 15.11 22.19 3.46
#